data_AF-A0A8J3LGY7-F1
#
_entry.id   AF-A0A8J3LGY7-F1
#
_cell.length_a   1.000
_cell.length_b   1.000
_cell.length_c   1.000
_cell.angle_alpha   90.00
_cell.angle_beta   90.00
_cell.angle_gamma   90.00
#
_symmetry.space_group_name_H-M   'P 1'
#
loop_
_entity.id
_entity.type
_entity.pdbx_description
1 polymer ?
#
loop_
_entity_poly.entity_id
_entity_poly.type
_entity_poly.pdbx_seq_one_letter_code
_entity_poly.pdbx_strand_id
1 'polypeptide(L)'
;MTALATRGVPTQRTPAQVTPEPAPQAPRTLVRLRPIVHATPTAQGVHVRGWSSSFTVKGGSGLWKLWQILSARLIEGLPTEQVVAPTGRPEVVRAVTVLLEQLREHDMLVDLPVGWVDGTDPAAPPADVCAWLSSVAADPADAWRRLRTTPVRLTGAGPVAEAAARALAGIGVDVVSGALPPAAQGVTDLVLSTDAGIAVAARCRGEVGMVVPVSAADSVLWSAREVTRRLAGTADPSAAPYALSALVGSAAAHRLVCAVAGLADPAVEAAELHDEDQQPAPARLEHPAVLVARLDPLSLTYHPFLAAAAPAAAPPDTADEALRRIEALVDAELGPLAEPVAGSLPQVPAALAAADGVVGMGASTDAARLDAVLRQAETVLAGGDAGHFAVGVHDRHAHGTALRRLADAAIEELATTPVADDEWTGSPAARRWWKALTLRFGQPAWVHVRRLAPDAVHAQIACGGEVVAWAVEARTADAVAFAALAAVGAAQAREAGRDLPGGPVTLSGAAPAWRPAGEDVTPWSDGWHWPAGVDQGEDRLQAALAALPPVARATVWRLGTLSSAEDGMTEQAAQLRQALSAVGFTVVRWAS
;
A
#
# COMPACT_ATOMS: atom_id res chain seq x y z
N MET A 1 48.71 63.14 74.81
CA MET A 1 48.63 64.29 73.89
C MET A 1 48.20 63.78 72.52
N THR A 2 46.91 63.94 72.24
CA THR A 2 46.32 64.50 71.01
C THR A 2 47.05 64.28 69.68
N ALA A 3 46.43 63.59 68.71
CA ALA A 3 45.62 64.23 67.66
C ALA A 3 44.99 63.22 66.70
N LEU A 4 43.70 63.44 66.42
CA LEU A 4 42.85 62.72 65.47
C LEU A 4 43.25 63.01 64.02
N ALA A 5 43.15 61.99 63.16
CA ALA A 5 43.13 62.13 61.70
C ALA A 5 41.72 61.79 61.17
N THR A 6 41.21 62.70 60.34
CA THR A 6 39.86 62.80 59.79
C THR A 6 39.58 61.77 58.68
N ARG A 7 38.40 61.15 58.71
CA ARG A 7 37.86 60.27 57.66
C ARG A 7 37.46 61.08 56.42
N GLY A 8 37.99 60.69 55.26
CA GLY A 8 37.53 61.13 53.94
C GLY A 8 36.31 60.33 53.48
N VAL A 9 35.32 61.04 52.94
CA VAL A 9 34.06 60.55 52.35
C VAL A 9 34.35 59.93 50.97
N PRO A 10 33.89 58.71 50.65
CA PRO A 10 34.05 58.16 49.31
C PRO A 10 33.00 58.74 48.35
N THR A 11 33.47 59.27 47.24
CA THR A 11 32.68 59.77 46.11
C THR A 11 31.98 58.60 45.43
N GLN A 12 30.64 58.58 45.43
CA GLN A 12 29.84 57.62 44.67
C GLN A 12 30.11 57.80 43.17
N ARG A 13 30.69 56.77 42.53
CA ARG A 13 30.72 56.65 41.06
C ARG A 13 29.33 56.21 40.59
N THR A 14 28.68 57.07 39.83
CA THR A 14 27.49 56.74 39.04
C THR A 14 27.82 55.59 38.09
N PRO A 15 27.05 54.48 38.07
CA PRO A 15 27.28 53.41 37.12
C PRO A 15 26.98 53.90 35.71
N ALA A 16 27.92 53.67 34.78
CA ALA A 16 27.71 53.87 33.36
C ALA A 16 26.51 53.01 32.91
N GLN A 17 25.51 53.64 32.30
CA GLN A 17 24.42 52.95 31.61
C GLN A 17 25.02 52.09 30.50
N VAL A 18 25.06 50.78 30.73
CA VAL A 18 25.24 49.80 29.68
C VAL A 18 23.98 49.87 28.83
N THR A 19 24.10 50.39 27.62
CA THR A 19 23.04 50.31 26.61
C THR A 19 22.77 48.82 26.38
N PRO A 20 21.53 48.31 26.56
CA PRO A 20 21.23 46.92 26.27
C PRO A 20 21.50 46.68 24.78
N GLU A 21 22.32 45.66 24.51
CA GLU A 21 22.50 45.10 23.19
C GLU A 21 21.10 44.78 22.62
N PRO A 22 20.73 45.31 21.44
CA PRO A 22 19.40 45.10 20.90
C PRO A 22 19.16 43.60 20.75
N ALA A 23 18.05 43.11 21.30
CA ALA A 23 17.60 41.74 21.11
C ALA A 23 17.66 41.38 19.61
N PRO A 24 18.10 40.16 19.23
CA PRO A 24 18.15 39.75 17.83
C PRO A 24 16.78 39.98 17.20
N GLN A 25 16.72 40.90 16.23
CA GLN A 25 15.49 41.15 15.47
C GLN A 25 15.10 39.84 14.80
N ALA A 26 13.83 39.44 14.96
CA ALA A 26 13.31 38.27 14.26
C ALA A 26 13.63 38.41 12.77
N PRO A 27 14.10 37.33 12.11
CA PRO A 27 14.43 37.38 10.69
C PRO A 27 13.19 37.85 9.92
N ARG A 28 13.37 38.89 9.11
CA ARG A 28 12.29 39.42 8.28
C ARG A 28 11.95 38.38 7.20
N THR A 29 10.68 38.00 7.12
CA THR A 29 10.14 37.06 6.13
C THR A 29 9.35 37.80 5.06
N LEU A 30 9.38 37.26 3.84
CA LEU A 30 8.57 37.68 2.71
C LEU A 30 7.67 36.51 2.32
N VAL A 31 6.39 36.81 2.11
CA VAL A 31 5.45 35.89 1.49
C VAL A 31 5.56 36.05 -0.02
N ARG A 32 5.78 34.94 -0.71
CA ARG A 32 5.85 34.88 -2.17
C ARG A 32 4.82 33.93 -2.76
N LEU A 33 4.51 34.13 -4.03
CA LEU A 33 3.86 33.11 -4.83
C LEU A 33 4.86 31.97 -5.09
N ARG A 34 4.45 30.72 -4.87
CA ARG A 34 5.32 29.57 -5.20
C ARG A 34 5.66 29.58 -6.70
N PRO A 35 6.91 29.27 -7.12
CA PRO A 35 7.32 29.34 -8.53
C PRO A 35 6.51 28.46 -9.49
N ILE A 36 5.94 27.36 -8.97
CA ILE A 36 5.15 26.40 -9.75
C ILE A 36 3.69 26.80 -9.97
N VAL A 37 3.26 27.92 -9.39
CA VAL A 37 1.87 28.38 -9.52
C VAL A 37 1.65 29.02 -10.88
N HIS A 38 0.70 28.47 -11.63
CA HIS A 38 0.30 28.96 -12.93
C HIS A 38 -1.20 29.29 -12.93
N ALA A 39 -1.59 30.28 -13.74
CA ALA A 39 -2.99 30.65 -13.88
C ALA A 39 -3.38 30.81 -15.34
N THR A 40 -4.61 30.41 -15.65
CA THR A 40 -5.21 30.52 -16.97
C THR A 40 -6.51 31.33 -16.87
N PRO A 41 -6.74 32.32 -17.75
CA PRO A 41 -8.01 33.03 -17.78
C PRO A 41 -9.14 32.09 -18.22
N THR A 42 -10.31 32.23 -17.61
CA THR A 42 -11.54 31.55 -18.03
C THR A 42 -12.57 32.57 -18.52
N ALA A 43 -13.63 32.12 -19.20
CA ALA A 43 -14.69 33.01 -19.69
C ALA A 43 -15.32 33.88 -18.58
N GLN A 44 -15.25 33.43 -17.32
CA GLN A 44 -15.89 34.10 -16.17
C GLN A 44 -14.93 34.38 -15.01
N GLY A 45 -13.60 34.22 -15.19
CA GLY A 45 -12.66 34.44 -14.10
C GLY A 45 -11.25 33.88 -14.36
N VAL A 46 -10.71 33.18 -13.37
CA VAL A 46 -9.35 32.62 -13.40
C VAL A 46 -9.33 31.22 -12.79
N HIS A 47 -8.60 30.32 -13.45
CA HIS A 47 -8.24 29.02 -12.91
C HIS A 47 -6.76 29.05 -12.53
N VAL A 48 -6.44 28.69 -11.29
CA VAL A 48 -5.08 28.69 -10.77
C VAL A 48 -4.72 27.26 -10.39
N ARG A 49 -3.56 26.80 -10.84
CA ARG A 49 -3.00 25.48 -10.56
C ARG A 49 -1.65 25.63 -9.85
N GLY A 50 -1.49 24.91 -8.75
CA GLY A 50 -0.24 24.74 -8.01
C GLY A 50 0.30 23.33 -8.21
N TRP A 51 1.18 22.91 -7.30
CA TRP A 51 1.81 21.57 -7.33
C TRP A 51 0.81 20.45 -7.07
N SER A 52 0.08 20.53 -5.95
CA SER A 52 -0.81 19.48 -5.45
C SER A 52 -2.29 19.84 -5.51
N SER A 53 -2.62 21.04 -6.02
CA SER A 53 -4.00 21.53 -5.97
C SER A 53 -4.29 22.61 -7.00
N SER A 54 -5.57 22.81 -7.27
CA SER A 54 -6.06 23.88 -8.15
C SER A 54 -7.37 24.46 -7.62
N PHE A 55 -7.65 25.71 -8.01
CA PHE A 55 -8.93 26.34 -7.71
C PHE A 55 -9.40 27.23 -8.86
N THR A 56 -10.69 27.51 -8.88
CA THR A 56 -11.30 28.40 -9.88
C THR A 56 -12.12 29.48 -9.20
N VAL A 57 -11.76 30.74 -9.44
CA VAL A 57 -12.55 31.89 -8.96
C VAL A 57 -13.36 32.47 -10.12
N LYS A 58 -14.66 32.63 -9.91
CA LYS A 58 -15.61 33.22 -10.86
C LYS A 58 -16.00 34.62 -10.40
N GLY A 59 -15.95 35.60 -11.30
CA GLY A 59 -16.22 37.01 -10.96
C GLY A 59 -16.20 37.98 -12.14
N GLY A 60 -16.17 37.49 -13.38
CA GLY A 60 -16.12 38.28 -14.60
C GLY A 60 -14.70 38.50 -15.14
N SER A 61 -14.61 39.08 -16.35
CA SER A 61 -13.35 39.24 -17.09
C SER A 61 -12.32 40.16 -16.43
N GLY A 62 -12.74 41.01 -15.49
CA GLY A 62 -11.85 41.88 -14.72
C GLY A 62 -10.92 41.12 -13.77
N LEU A 63 -11.26 39.88 -13.40
CA LEU A 63 -10.51 39.08 -12.44
C LEU A 63 -9.12 38.69 -12.96
N TRP A 64 -8.97 38.45 -14.26
CA TRP A 64 -7.66 38.17 -14.86
C TRP A 64 -6.68 39.33 -14.70
N LYS A 65 -7.14 40.58 -14.87
CA LYS A 65 -6.30 41.76 -14.66
C LYS A 65 -5.90 41.91 -13.19
N LEU A 66 -6.82 41.64 -12.27
CA LEU A 66 -6.52 41.65 -10.83
C LEU A 66 -5.49 40.59 -10.48
N TRP A 67 -5.63 39.38 -11.03
CA TRP A 67 -4.64 38.31 -10.88
C TRP A 67 -3.26 38.74 -11.39
N GLN A 68 -3.15 39.31 -12.59
CA GLN A 68 -1.85 39.75 -13.15
C GLN A 68 -1.12 40.75 -12.24
N ILE A 69 -1.86 41.68 -11.62
CA ILE A 69 -1.29 42.65 -10.69
C ILE A 69 -0.88 41.98 -9.37
N LEU A 70 -1.76 41.16 -8.80
CA LEU A 70 -1.52 40.48 -7.53
C LEU A 70 -0.34 39.50 -7.62
N SER A 71 -0.33 38.66 -8.66
CA SER A 71 0.72 37.67 -8.90
C SER A 71 2.08 38.33 -9.11
N ALA A 72 2.18 39.45 -9.86
CA ALA A 72 3.45 40.17 -10.00
C ALA A 72 4.01 40.63 -8.64
N ARG A 73 3.16 41.15 -7.74
CA ARG A 73 3.57 41.57 -6.40
C ARG A 73 3.98 40.40 -5.51
N LEU A 74 3.23 39.30 -5.55
CA LEU A 74 3.56 38.09 -4.79
C LEU A 74 4.81 37.41 -5.35
N ILE A 75 5.08 37.48 -6.66
CA ILE A 75 6.32 36.99 -7.26
C ILE A 75 7.51 37.80 -6.75
N GLU A 76 7.40 39.12 -6.62
CA GLU A 76 8.44 39.98 -6.03
C GLU A 76 8.65 39.71 -4.53
N GLY A 77 7.56 39.36 -3.83
CA GLY A 77 7.52 39.08 -2.40
C GLY A 77 7.06 40.28 -1.59
N LEU A 78 6.15 40.02 -0.64
CA LEU A 78 5.57 41.03 0.23
C LEU A 78 5.88 40.69 1.70
N PRO A 79 6.17 41.67 2.56
CA PRO A 79 6.18 41.43 4.01
C PRO A 79 4.84 40.82 4.45
N THR A 80 4.86 39.90 5.40
CA THR A 80 3.69 39.13 5.84
C THR A 80 2.50 40.04 6.20
N GLU A 81 2.76 41.17 6.86
CA GLU A 81 1.76 42.16 7.24
C GLU A 81 1.13 42.92 6.06
N GLN A 82 1.75 42.86 4.87
CA GLN A 82 1.27 43.49 3.64
C GLN A 82 0.48 42.53 2.74
N VAL A 83 0.39 41.24 3.10
CA VAL A 83 -0.42 40.25 2.35
C VAL A 83 -1.88 40.32 2.77
N VAL A 84 -2.47 41.48 2.53
CA VAL A 84 -3.87 41.80 2.81
C VAL A 84 -4.48 42.49 1.60
N ALA A 85 -5.80 42.40 1.45
CA ALA A 85 -6.49 43.12 0.38
C ALA A 85 -6.28 44.63 0.54
N PRO A 86 -6.05 45.37 -0.56
CA PRO A 86 -5.83 46.82 -0.51
C PRO A 86 -7.10 47.55 -0.05
N THR A 87 -6.95 48.78 0.44
CA THR A 87 -8.11 49.66 0.66
C THR A 87 -8.60 50.22 -0.68
N GLY A 88 -9.93 50.34 -0.85
CA GLY A 88 -10.49 50.84 -2.12
C GLY A 88 -11.91 50.34 -2.40
N ARG A 89 -12.21 50.10 -3.69
CA ARG A 89 -13.53 49.66 -4.15
C ARG A 89 -13.92 48.31 -3.54
N PRO A 90 -15.10 48.16 -2.91
CA PRO A 90 -15.50 46.94 -2.21
C PRO A 90 -15.39 45.65 -3.04
N GLU A 91 -15.67 45.72 -4.35
CA GLU A 91 -15.62 44.57 -5.24
C GLU A 91 -14.18 44.08 -5.47
N VAL A 92 -13.23 45.00 -5.56
CA VAL A 92 -11.80 44.69 -5.71
C VAL A 92 -11.26 44.12 -4.41
N VAL A 93 -11.62 44.72 -3.26
CA VAL A 93 -11.24 44.21 -1.93
C VAL A 93 -11.70 42.77 -1.78
N ARG A 94 -12.99 42.50 -2.04
CA ARG A 94 -13.55 41.14 -1.96
C ARG A 94 -12.84 40.16 -2.90
N ALA A 95 -12.59 40.53 -4.15
CA ALA A 95 -11.92 39.65 -5.11
C ALA A 95 -10.49 39.31 -4.69
N VAL A 96 -9.71 40.29 -4.20
CA VAL A 96 -8.34 40.06 -3.73
C VAL A 96 -8.34 39.24 -2.44
N THR A 97 -9.27 39.50 -1.50
CA THR A 97 -9.43 38.68 -0.29
C THR A 97 -9.67 37.22 -0.65
N VAL A 98 -10.64 36.93 -1.51
CA VAL A 98 -10.93 35.54 -1.95
C VAL A 98 -9.72 34.92 -2.63
N LEU A 99 -9.04 35.64 -3.53
CA LEU A 99 -7.82 35.12 -4.16
C LEU A 99 -6.73 34.78 -3.13
N LEU A 100 -6.48 35.65 -2.15
CA LEU A 100 -5.48 35.40 -1.10
C LEU A 100 -5.87 34.26 -0.16
N GLU A 101 -7.16 34.13 0.16
CA GLU A 101 -7.69 33.00 0.95
C GLU A 101 -7.49 31.69 0.19
N GLN A 102 -7.88 31.63 -1.09
CA GLN A 102 -7.70 30.44 -1.92
C GLN A 102 -6.21 30.11 -2.13
N LEU A 103 -5.35 31.10 -2.33
CA LEU A 103 -3.91 30.87 -2.44
C LEU A 103 -3.32 30.27 -1.15
N ARG A 104 -3.84 30.61 0.03
CA ARG A 104 -3.41 30.01 1.30
C ARG A 104 -3.99 28.61 1.50
N GLU A 105 -5.28 28.47 1.23
CA GLU A 105 -6.00 27.19 1.36
C GLU A 105 -5.37 26.09 0.49
N HIS A 106 -4.89 26.46 -0.70
CA HIS A 106 -4.29 25.55 -1.67
C HIS A 106 -2.75 25.55 -1.65
N ASP A 107 -2.11 26.02 -0.56
CA ASP A 107 -0.64 26.04 -0.37
C ASP A 107 0.14 26.65 -1.55
N MET A 108 -0.37 27.73 -2.14
CA MET A 108 0.24 28.43 -3.29
C MET A 108 1.13 29.61 -2.88
N LEU A 109 1.21 29.90 -1.59
CA LEU A 109 2.09 30.92 -1.02
C LEU A 109 3.19 30.26 -0.18
N VAL A 110 4.34 30.93 -0.09
CA VAL A 110 5.48 30.44 0.69
C VAL A 110 6.17 31.58 1.42
N ASP A 111 6.55 31.33 2.68
CA ASP A 111 7.34 32.25 3.49
C ASP A 111 8.83 32.01 3.27
N LEU A 112 9.57 33.06 2.92
CA LEU A 112 11.00 33.02 2.65
C LEU A 112 11.73 34.12 3.43
N PRO A 113 12.96 33.88 3.93
CA PRO A 113 13.81 34.96 4.44
C PRO A 113 14.06 36.05 3.38
N VAL A 114 14.18 37.30 3.82
CA VAL A 114 14.66 38.39 2.95
C VAL A 114 16.05 38.04 2.41
N GLY A 115 16.25 38.23 1.11
CA GLY A 115 17.53 37.98 0.44
C GLY A 115 17.72 36.53 -0.03
N TRP A 116 16.73 35.66 0.20
CA TRP A 116 16.88 34.23 -0.06
C TRP A 116 16.80 33.87 -1.55
N VAL A 117 15.96 34.58 -2.31
CA VAL A 117 15.76 34.35 -3.75
C VAL A 117 16.75 35.13 -4.62
N ASP A 118 17.16 36.32 -4.19
CA ASP A 118 18.09 37.17 -4.94
C ASP A 118 19.58 36.85 -4.68
N GLY A 119 19.84 35.84 -3.84
CA GLY A 119 21.19 35.36 -3.52
C GLY A 119 21.99 36.30 -2.63
N THR A 120 21.35 37.29 -2.00
CA THR A 120 22.02 38.21 -1.07
C THR A 120 22.18 37.63 0.33
N ASP A 121 21.38 36.62 0.69
CA ASP A 121 21.56 35.82 1.91
C ASP A 121 22.67 34.77 1.73
N PRO A 122 23.78 34.83 2.49
CA PRO A 122 24.85 33.83 2.42
C PRO A 122 24.42 32.43 2.90
N ALA A 123 23.28 32.31 3.58
CA ALA A 123 22.68 31.03 3.95
C ALA A 123 21.77 30.47 2.85
N ALA A 124 21.58 31.17 1.73
CA ALA A 124 20.74 30.73 0.62
C ALA A 124 21.32 29.51 -0.14
N PRO A 125 20.47 28.58 -0.60
CA PRO A 125 20.88 27.55 -1.54
C PRO A 125 21.22 28.13 -2.92
N PRO A 126 21.87 27.33 -3.80
CA PRO A 126 21.93 27.61 -5.23
C PRO A 126 20.54 27.95 -5.81
N ALA A 127 20.49 28.79 -6.84
CA ALA A 127 19.24 29.39 -7.34
C ALA A 127 18.20 28.35 -7.79
N ASP A 128 18.63 27.24 -8.40
CA ASP A 128 17.81 26.11 -8.81
C ASP A 128 17.24 25.35 -7.59
N VAL A 129 18.06 25.09 -6.59
CA VAL A 129 17.63 24.47 -5.32
C VAL A 129 16.69 25.40 -4.55
N CYS A 130 16.93 26.71 -4.56
CA CYS A 130 16.04 27.73 -3.98
C CYS A 130 14.67 27.68 -4.67
N ALA A 131 14.64 27.67 -6.00
CA ALA A 131 13.40 27.60 -6.77
C ALA A 131 12.64 26.29 -6.52
N TRP A 132 13.35 25.17 -6.46
CA TRP A 132 12.76 23.87 -6.16
C TRP A 132 12.16 23.83 -4.75
N LEU A 133 12.95 24.14 -3.70
CA LEU A 133 12.47 24.13 -2.32
C LEU A 133 11.31 25.10 -2.12
N SER A 134 11.38 26.31 -2.69
CA SER A 134 10.28 27.28 -2.64
C SER A 134 8.99 26.75 -3.32
N SER A 135 9.11 25.80 -4.23
CA SER A 135 7.97 25.20 -4.92
C SER A 135 7.32 24.07 -4.11
N VAL A 136 8.09 23.25 -3.40
CA VAL A 136 7.58 21.99 -2.80
C VAL A 136 7.64 21.92 -1.28
N ALA A 137 8.48 22.71 -0.61
CA ALA A 137 8.64 22.63 0.83
C ALA A 137 7.63 23.53 1.56
N ALA A 138 7.10 23.03 2.68
CA ALA A 138 6.27 23.85 3.59
C ALA A 138 7.10 24.97 4.24
N ASP A 139 8.29 24.64 4.74
CA ASP A 139 9.29 25.60 5.23
C ASP A 139 10.60 25.37 4.46
N PRO A 140 10.82 26.13 3.37
CA PRO A 140 11.95 25.83 2.51
C PRO A 140 13.29 26.21 3.17
N ALA A 141 13.32 27.20 4.06
CA ALA A 141 14.54 27.59 4.76
C ALA A 141 14.97 26.52 5.77
N ASP A 142 14.01 25.92 6.49
CA ASP A 142 14.28 24.79 7.38
C ASP A 142 14.72 23.54 6.60
N ALA A 143 14.08 23.25 5.47
CA ALA A 143 14.45 22.15 4.60
C ALA A 143 15.91 22.28 4.11
N TRP A 144 16.31 23.47 3.65
CA TRP A 144 17.70 23.73 3.26
C TRP A 144 18.67 23.61 4.43
N ARG A 145 18.30 24.12 5.61
CA ARG A 145 19.10 24.00 6.83
C ARG A 145 19.36 22.53 7.15
N ARG A 146 18.36 21.64 7.07
CA ARG A 146 18.52 20.20 7.29
C ARG A 146 19.47 19.56 6.29
N LEU A 147 19.30 19.87 4.99
CA LEU A 147 20.17 19.36 3.93
C LEU A 147 21.64 19.74 4.15
N ARG A 148 21.91 21.01 4.46
CA ARG A 148 23.28 21.50 4.68
C ARG A 148 23.93 20.95 5.96
N THR A 149 23.13 20.64 6.98
CA THR A 149 23.65 20.22 8.30
C THR A 149 23.70 18.71 8.48
N THR A 150 23.26 17.94 7.49
CA THR A 150 23.17 16.49 7.54
C THR A 150 24.12 15.88 6.52
N PRO A 151 25.35 15.47 6.92
CA PRO A 151 26.26 14.78 6.03
C PRO A 151 25.65 13.49 5.49
N VAL A 152 25.89 13.20 4.21
CA VAL A 152 25.48 11.95 3.58
C VAL A 152 26.70 11.03 3.47
N ARG A 153 26.60 9.85 4.06
CA ARG A 153 27.56 8.77 3.82
C ARG A 153 27.12 7.99 2.59
N LEU A 154 28.03 7.89 1.62
CA LEU A 154 27.85 7.09 0.41
C LEU A 154 28.72 5.85 0.52
N THR A 155 28.11 4.67 0.50
CA THR A 155 28.83 3.40 0.41
C THR A 155 28.42 2.67 -0.86
N GLY A 156 29.39 2.28 -1.69
CA GLY A 156 29.11 1.75 -3.01
C GLY A 156 30.24 2.04 -3.98
N ALA A 157 30.18 1.41 -5.14
CA ALA A 157 31.12 1.67 -6.23
C ALA A 157 30.42 1.50 -7.58
N GLY A 158 31.04 2.03 -8.64
CA GLY A 158 30.55 1.92 -10.01
C GLY A 158 29.52 2.98 -10.40
N PRO A 159 28.91 2.84 -11.59
CA PRO A 159 28.17 3.92 -12.25
C PRO A 159 26.97 4.47 -11.46
N VAL A 160 26.28 3.63 -10.69
CA VAL A 160 25.15 4.03 -9.83
C VAL A 160 25.64 4.93 -8.69
N ALA A 161 26.70 4.51 -8.00
CA ALA A 161 27.28 5.27 -6.90
C ALA A 161 27.88 6.60 -7.37
N GLU A 162 28.56 6.60 -8.52
CA GLU A 162 29.08 7.82 -9.13
C GLU A 162 27.97 8.79 -9.53
N ALA A 163 26.85 8.29 -10.05
CA ALA A 163 25.71 9.13 -10.41
C ALA A 163 25.02 9.74 -9.19
N ALA A 164 24.85 8.97 -8.11
CA ALA A 164 24.34 9.48 -6.85
C ALA A 164 25.27 10.56 -6.26
N ALA A 165 26.58 10.31 -6.27
CA ALA A 165 27.57 11.29 -5.82
C ALA A 165 27.50 12.59 -6.63
N ARG A 166 27.41 12.50 -7.96
CA ARG A 166 27.24 13.67 -8.84
C ARG A 166 25.94 14.43 -8.55
N ALA A 167 24.84 13.72 -8.35
CA ALA A 167 23.54 14.34 -8.05
C ALA A 167 23.58 15.11 -6.71
N LEU A 168 24.13 14.50 -5.65
CA LEU A 168 24.29 15.13 -4.34
C LEU A 168 25.24 16.33 -4.38
N ALA A 169 26.37 16.20 -5.08
CA ALA A 169 27.31 17.30 -5.27
C ALA A 169 26.69 18.47 -6.06
N GLY A 170 25.85 18.16 -7.05
CA GLY A 170 25.16 19.17 -7.86
C GLY A 170 24.24 20.09 -7.05
N ILE A 171 23.69 19.61 -5.94
CA ILE A 171 22.84 20.40 -5.03
C ILE A 171 23.58 20.91 -3.79
N GLY A 172 24.91 20.72 -3.72
CA GLY A 172 25.75 21.20 -2.62
C GLY A 172 25.62 20.41 -1.32
N VAL A 173 25.22 19.13 -1.36
CA VAL A 173 25.19 18.24 -0.18
C VAL A 173 26.55 17.60 0.03
N ASP A 174 27.07 17.67 1.25
CA ASP A 174 28.35 17.08 1.63
C ASP A 174 28.27 15.53 1.65
N VAL A 175 29.15 14.89 0.88
CA VAL A 175 29.21 13.44 0.75
C VAL A 175 30.52 12.89 1.31
N VAL A 176 30.41 11.93 2.23
CA VAL A 176 31.54 11.16 2.75
C VAL A 176 31.49 9.76 2.15
N SER A 177 32.47 9.42 1.31
CA SER A 177 32.56 8.09 0.69
C SER A 177 33.10 7.04 1.66
N GLY A 178 32.56 5.83 1.59
CA GLY A 178 33.03 4.65 2.33
C GLY A 178 32.84 3.37 1.54
N ALA A 179 33.41 2.27 2.04
CA ALA A 179 33.20 0.95 1.45
C ALA A 179 31.85 0.35 1.89
N LEU A 180 31.23 -0.43 1.02
CA LEU A 180 30.06 -1.23 1.39
C LEU A 180 30.43 -2.24 2.48
N PRO A 181 29.58 -2.44 3.51
CA PRO A 181 29.78 -3.53 4.46
C PRO A 181 29.72 -4.87 3.72
N PRO A 182 30.44 -5.91 4.17
CA PRO A 182 30.45 -7.23 3.51
C PRO A 182 29.04 -7.79 3.27
N ALA A 183 28.11 -7.54 4.20
CA ALA A 183 26.72 -7.99 4.09
C ALA A 183 25.92 -7.33 2.95
N ALA A 184 26.39 -6.20 2.40
CA ALA A 184 25.74 -5.48 1.29
C ALA A 184 26.34 -5.82 -0.08
N GLN A 185 27.48 -6.53 -0.12
CA GLN A 185 28.13 -6.91 -1.37
C GLN A 185 27.27 -7.91 -2.16
N GLY A 186 27.09 -7.66 -3.45
CA GLY A 186 26.24 -8.49 -4.33
C GLY A 186 24.72 -8.31 -4.14
N VAL A 187 24.33 -7.54 -3.12
CA VAL A 187 22.93 -7.20 -2.78
C VAL A 187 22.54 -5.86 -3.38
N THR A 188 23.42 -4.88 -3.28
CA THR A 188 23.19 -3.50 -3.71
C THR A 188 24.47 -2.92 -4.28
N ASP A 189 24.35 -1.95 -5.19
CA ASP A 189 25.50 -1.23 -5.75
C ASP A 189 25.77 0.06 -4.97
N LEU A 190 24.75 0.55 -4.26
CA LEU A 190 24.76 1.81 -3.53
C LEU A 190 23.94 1.70 -2.24
N VAL A 191 24.46 2.28 -1.16
CA VAL A 191 23.70 2.69 0.01
C VAL A 191 24.08 4.13 0.36
N LEU A 192 23.08 5.00 0.43
CA LEU A 192 23.21 6.35 0.98
C LEU A 192 22.60 6.35 2.38
N SER A 193 23.30 6.91 3.36
CA SER A 193 22.81 6.99 4.74
C SER A 193 23.20 8.30 5.42
N THR A 194 22.50 8.68 6.47
CA THR A 194 22.84 9.84 7.30
C THR A 194 23.10 9.42 8.74
N ASP A 195 23.74 10.29 9.51
CA ASP A 195 23.95 10.07 10.95
C ASP A 195 22.63 10.11 11.75
N ALA A 196 21.56 10.64 11.15
CA ALA A 196 20.19 10.58 11.70
C ALA A 196 19.54 9.19 11.55
N GLY A 197 20.24 8.21 10.97
CA GLY A 197 19.79 6.82 10.90
C GLY A 197 18.85 6.51 9.73
N ILE A 198 18.61 7.46 8.83
CA ILE A 198 17.86 7.21 7.59
C ILE A 198 18.80 6.81 6.45
N ALA A 199 18.34 5.90 5.60
CA ALA A 199 19.12 5.37 4.49
C ALA A 199 18.24 5.00 3.30
N VAL A 200 18.86 4.83 2.14
CA VAL A 200 18.28 4.29 0.91
C VAL A 200 19.32 3.43 0.20
N ALA A 201 18.87 2.35 -0.44
CA ALA A 201 19.72 1.49 -1.26
C ALA A 201 19.23 1.48 -2.70
N ALA A 202 20.17 1.27 -3.62
CA ALA A 202 19.88 1.20 -5.03
C ALA A 202 20.81 0.23 -5.74
N ARG A 203 20.27 -0.42 -6.76
CA ARG A 203 20.98 -1.41 -7.57
C ARG A 203 20.59 -1.26 -9.02
N CYS A 204 21.53 -1.50 -9.92
CA CYS A 204 21.29 -1.54 -11.34
C CYS A 204 22.07 -2.70 -11.98
N ARG A 205 21.36 -3.64 -12.61
CA ARG A 205 21.95 -4.83 -13.25
C ARG A 205 21.24 -5.15 -14.56
N GLY A 206 22.00 -5.41 -15.62
CA GLY A 206 21.46 -5.58 -16.96
C GLY A 206 20.53 -4.42 -17.33
N GLU A 207 19.28 -4.73 -17.67
CA GLU A 207 18.26 -3.76 -18.05
C GLU A 207 17.31 -3.35 -16.92
N VAL A 208 17.61 -3.75 -15.67
CA VAL A 208 16.74 -3.52 -14.51
C VAL A 208 17.47 -2.73 -13.43
N GLY A 209 16.82 -1.67 -12.96
CA GLY A 209 17.23 -0.82 -11.86
C GLY A 209 16.22 -0.83 -10.72
N MET A 210 16.67 -0.64 -9.49
CA MET A 210 15.78 -0.51 -8.33
C MET A 210 16.29 0.50 -7.31
N VAL A 211 15.36 1.19 -6.65
CA VAL A 211 15.61 2.06 -5.48
C VAL A 211 14.59 1.72 -4.40
N VAL A 212 15.05 1.28 -3.23
CA VAL A 212 14.15 0.91 -2.13
C VAL A 212 13.60 2.16 -1.40
N PRO A 213 12.51 2.05 -0.62
CA PRO A 213 12.05 3.13 0.23
C PRO A 213 13.11 3.58 1.24
N VAL A 214 13.06 4.85 1.64
CA VAL A 214 13.89 5.35 2.74
C VAL A 214 13.48 4.66 4.05
N SER A 215 14.44 4.09 4.77
CA SER A 215 14.21 3.47 6.08
C SER A 215 15.50 3.42 6.90
N ALA A 216 15.49 2.74 8.06
CA ALA A 216 16.69 2.54 8.85
C ALA A 216 17.74 1.71 8.06
N ALA A 217 19.03 1.97 8.28
CA ALA A 217 20.12 1.34 7.51
C ALA A 217 20.03 -0.21 7.42
N ASP A 218 19.71 -0.89 8.51
CA ASP A 218 19.56 -2.35 8.52
C ASP A 218 18.32 -2.82 7.74
N SER A 219 17.22 -2.05 7.79
CA SER A 219 15.97 -2.34 7.07
C SER A 219 16.12 -2.14 5.56
N VAL A 220 16.92 -1.15 5.15
CA VAL A 220 17.24 -0.88 3.74
C VAL A 220 17.98 -2.03 3.10
N LEU A 221 18.98 -2.61 3.80
CA LEU A 221 19.73 -3.75 3.26
C LEU A 221 18.85 -4.99 3.13
N TRP A 222 17.98 -5.26 4.11
CA TRP A 222 17.00 -6.34 4.01
C TRP A 222 16.08 -6.12 2.79
N SER A 223 15.54 -4.91 2.64
CA SER A 223 14.66 -4.55 1.52
C SER A 223 15.36 -4.73 0.18
N ALA A 224 16.62 -4.29 0.05
CA ALA A 224 17.40 -4.43 -1.16
C ALA A 224 17.68 -5.90 -1.53
N ARG A 225 17.90 -6.77 -0.54
CA ARG A 225 18.04 -8.23 -0.76
C ARG A 225 16.75 -8.81 -1.32
N GLU A 226 15.64 -8.47 -0.70
CA GLU A 226 14.35 -9.05 -1.07
C GLU A 226 13.86 -8.55 -2.42
N VAL A 227 14.00 -7.27 -2.72
CA VAL A 227 13.72 -6.69 -4.04
C VAL A 227 14.62 -7.32 -5.09
N THR A 228 15.93 -7.44 -4.82
CA THR A 228 16.85 -8.15 -5.72
C THR A 228 16.37 -9.57 -6.01
N ARG A 229 15.96 -10.32 -4.98
CA ARG A 229 15.54 -11.71 -5.12
C ARG A 229 14.32 -11.84 -6.04
N ARG A 230 13.34 -10.94 -5.90
CA ARG A 230 12.13 -10.90 -6.73
C ARG A 230 12.44 -10.53 -8.18
N LEU A 231 13.33 -9.55 -8.39
CA LEU A 231 13.76 -9.12 -9.72
C LEU A 231 14.81 -10.03 -10.39
N ALA A 232 15.45 -10.95 -9.65
CA ALA A 232 16.54 -11.78 -10.16
C ALA A 232 16.12 -12.70 -11.32
N GLY A 233 14.84 -13.04 -11.44
CA GLY A 233 14.31 -13.84 -12.56
C GLY A 233 14.35 -13.12 -13.92
N THR A 234 14.49 -11.79 -13.92
CA THR A 234 14.40 -10.95 -15.13
C THR A 234 15.70 -10.22 -15.49
N ALA A 235 16.73 -10.30 -14.64
CA ALA A 235 17.97 -9.54 -14.81
C ALA A 235 19.07 -10.36 -15.53
N ASP A 236 19.52 -9.89 -16.70
CA ASP A 236 20.77 -10.32 -17.31
C ASP A 236 21.94 -10.06 -16.34
N PRO A 237 22.85 -11.03 -16.11
CA PRO A 237 24.03 -10.82 -15.29
C PRO A 237 24.99 -9.73 -15.79
N SER A 238 24.82 -9.21 -17.01
CA SER A 238 25.63 -8.15 -17.62
C SER A 238 25.62 -6.82 -16.84
N ALA A 239 26.64 -6.00 -17.11
CA ALA A 239 26.76 -4.67 -16.51
C ALA A 239 25.65 -3.76 -17.03
N ALA A 240 25.02 -3.00 -16.13
CA ALA A 240 23.96 -2.11 -16.52
C ALA A 240 24.45 -0.95 -17.39
N PRO A 241 23.67 -0.53 -18.41
CA PRO A 241 23.98 0.67 -19.19
C PRO A 241 24.09 1.92 -18.32
N TYR A 242 24.98 2.82 -18.72
CA TYR A 242 25.26 4.06 -17.98
C TYR A 242 24.01 4.92 -17.76
N ALA A 243 23.11 5.01 -18.75
CA ALA A 243 21.89 5.80 -18.65
C ALA A 243 20.96 5.29 -17.53
N LEU A 244 20.75 3.97 -17.46
CA LEU A 244 19.94 3.35 -16.40
C LEU A 244 20.60 3.52 -15.03
N SER A 245 21.93 3.33 -14.96
CA SER A 245 22.69 3.54 -13.72
C SER A 245 22.62 4.99 -13.24
N ALA A 246 22.69 5.96 -14.16
CA ALA A 246 22.58 7.38 -13.86
C ALA A 246 21.21 7.71 -13.27
N LEU A 247 20.16 7.20 -13.90
CA LEU A 247 18.78 7.37 -13.45
C LEU A 247 18.54 6.77 -12.07
N VAL A 248 18.96 5.52 -11.83
CA VAL A 248 18.81 4.84 -10.54
C VAL A 248 19.60 5.56 -9.43
N GLY A 249 20.85 5.93 -9.70
CA GLY A 249 21.70 6.64 -8.73
C GLY A 249 21.13 8.02 -8.37
N SER A 250 20.67 8.78 -9.37
CA SER A 250 20.02 10.07 -9.15
C SER A 250 18.67 9.95 -8.44
N ALA A 251 17.87 8.93 -8.73
CA ALA A 251 16.60 8.68 -8.03
C ALA A 251 16.82 8.30 -6.56
N ALA A 252 17.86 7.52 -6.25
CA ALA A 252 18.25 7.22 -4.88
C ALA A 252 18.69 8.48 -4.12
N ALA A 253 19.50 9.34 -4.75
CA ALA A 253 19.87 10.63 -4.18
C ALA A 253 18.62 11.51 -3.94
N HIS A 254 17.71 11.61 -4.91
CA HIS A 254 16.48 12.39 -4.78
C HIS A 254 15.62 11.93 -3.61
N ARG A 255 15.38 10.61 -3.47
CA ARG A 255 14.62 10.05 -2.34
C ARG A 255 15.24 10.39 -0.98
N LEU A 256 16.57 10.27 -0.85
CA LEU A 256 17.23 10.63 0.40
C LEU A 256 17.12 12.12 0.68
N VAL A 257 17.33 12.97 -0.33
CA VAL A 257 17.23 14.43 -0.22
C VAL A 257 15.82 14.84 0.23
N CYS A 258 14.76 14.26 -0.35
CA CYS A 258 13.39 14.49 0.11
C CYS A 258 13.22 14.14 1.59
N ALA A 259 13.69 12.96 2.01
CA ALA A 259 13.58 12.54 3.40
C ALA A 259 14.36 13.46 4.37
N VAL A 260 15.58 13.88 4.02
CA VAL A 260 16.38 14.80 4.85
C VAL A 260 15.72 16.19 4.92
N ALA A 261 15.20 16.68 3.80
CA ALA A 261 14.51 17.96 3.69
C ALA A 261 13.13 17.95 4.39
N GLY A 262 12.59 16.79 4.76
CA GLY A 262 11.25 16.65 5.34
C GLY A 262 10.13 16.79 4.29
N LEU A 263 10.44 16.47 3.03
CA LEU A 263 9.49 16.45 1.91
C LEU A 263 8.84 15.06 1.79
N ALA A 264 7.73 14.99 1.05
CA ALA A 264 7.10 13.70 0.72
C ALA A 264 8.05 12.79 -0.06
N ASP A 265 7.90 11.47 0.08
CA ASP A 265 8.60 10.53 -0.80
C ASP A 265 8.08 10.75 -2.23
N PRO A 266 8.96 10.84 -3.25
CA PRO A 266 8.55 10.98 -4.64
C PRO A 266 7.54 9.94 -5.14
N ALA A 267 7.46 8.77 -4.49
CA ALA A 267 6.42 7.78 -4.80
C ALA A 267 5.00 8.24 -4.43
N VAL A 268 4.85 9.03 -3.36
CA VAL A 268 3.53 9.58 -2.97
C VAL A 268 3.03 10.52 -4.05
N GLU A 269 3.88 11.39 -4.56
CA GLU A 269 3.55 12.32 -5.64
C GLU A 269 3.22 11.57 -6.95
N ALA A 270 3.95 10.50 -7.26
CA ALA A 270 3.68 9.67 -8.43
C ALA A 270 2.32 8.95 -8.35
N ALA A 271 1.90 8.53 -7.15
CA ALA A 271 0.59 7.92 -6.94
C ALA A 271 -0.55 8.92 -7.17
N GLU A 272 -0.40 10.17 -6.70
CA GLU A 272 -1.40 11.23 -6.89
C GLU A 272 -1.58 11.63 -8.37
N LEU A 273 -0.51 11.62 -9.16
CA LEU A 273 -0.56 11.99 -10.59
C LEU A 273 -1.20 10.93 -11.50
N HIS A 274 -1.27 9.67 -11.08
CA HIS A 274 -1.91 8.61 -11.86
C HIS A 274 -3.44 8.55 -11.68
N ASP A 275 -3.99 9.25 -10.69
CA ASP A 275 -5.42 9.27 -10.36
C ASP A 275 -6.22 10.39 -11.08
N GLU A 276 -5.60 11.26 -11.88
CA GLU A 276 -6.34 12.37 -12.53
C GLU A 276 -7.41 11.89 -13.56
N ASP A 277 -7.29 10.67 -14.09
CA ASP A 277 -8.25 10.09 -15.05
C ASP A 277 -9.36 9.21 -14.40
N GLN A 278 -9.30 8.94 -13.09
CA GLN A 278 -10.30 8.13 -12.37
C GLN A 278 -10.60 8.76 -11.00
N GLN A 279 -11.84 9.21 -10.81
CA GLN A 279 -12.51 9.62 -9.55
C GLN A 279 -11.64 9.79 -8.27
N PRO A 280 -11.69 10.94 -7.55
CA PRO A 280 -10.75 11.20 -6.46
C PRO A 280 -10.97 10.27 -5.26
N ALA A 281 -10.01 9.37 -5.02
CA ALA A 281 -9.74 8.78 -3.72
C ALA A 281 -8.30 9.12 -3.32
N PRO A 282 -7.96 9.26 -2.03
CA PRO A 282 -6.59 9.54 -1.65
C PRO A 282 -5.80 8.24 -1.80
N ALA A 283 -5.14 8.01 -2.94
CA ALA A 283 -4.13 6.96 -3.04
C ALA A 283 -2.88 7.39 -2.24
N ARG A 284 -3.04 7.53 -0.92
CA ARG A 284 -1.90 7.32 -0.03
C ARG A 284 -1.44 5.91 -0.34
N LEU A 285 -0.21 5.77 -0.81
CA LEU A 285 0.45 4.48 -0.87
C LEU A 285 0.28 3.79 0.49
N GLU A 286 -0.59 2.78 0.56
CA GLU A 286 -0.85 2.02 1.79
C GLU A 286 0.42 1.33 2.28
N HIS A 287 1.36 1.12 1.35
CA HIS A 287 2.65 0.49 1.59
C HIS A 287 3.80 1.32 0.99
N PRO A 288 4.99 1.32 1.60
CA PRO A 288 6.17 1.93 0.99
C PRO A 288 6.42 1.38 -0.42
N ALA A 289 6.81 2.24 -1.37
CA ALA A 289 7.02 1.82 -2.75
C ALA A 289 8.51 1.75 -3.14
N VAL A 290 8.86 0.72 -3.89
CA VAL A 290 10.17 0.58 -4.56
C VAL A 290 10.05 1.18 -5.95
N LEU A 291 11.02 2.00 -6.35
CA LEU A 291 11.12 2.42 -7.75
C LEU A 291 11.79 1.28 -8.52
N VAL A 292 11.13 0.77 -9.55
CA VAL A 292 11.71 -0.16 -10.53
C VAL A 292 11.92 0.60 -11.84
N ALA A 293 13.12 0.52 -12.40
CA ALA A 293 13.46 1.11 -13.68
C ALA A 293 13.78 0.01 -14.69
N ARG A 294 13.18 0.04 -15.87
CA ARG A 294 13.48 -0.88 -16.98
C ARG A 294 14.00 -0.12 -18.18
N LEU A 295 14.83 -0.73 -19.01
CA LEU A 295 15.40 -0.09 -20.20
C LEU A 295 14.62 -0.35 -21.49
N ASP A 296 13.93 -1.49 -21.60
CA ASP A 296 13.16 -1.87 -22.80
C ASP A 296 11.70 -2.25 -22.47
N PRO A 297 10.73 -1.32 -22.68
CA PRO A 297 10.95 0.11 -22.94
C PRO A 297 11.50 0.83 -21.71
N LEU A 298 12.12 2.01 -21.91
CA LEU A 298 12.61 2.82 -20.79
C LEU A 298 11.42 3.27 -19.93
N SER A 299 11.31 2.73 -18.73
CA SER A 299 10.22 3.02 -17.80
C SER A 299 10.71 3.14 -16.37
N LEU A 300 9.95 3.90 -15.57
CA LEU A 300 10.14 4.10 -14.15
C LEU A 300 8.77 3.95 -13.50
N THR A 301 8.62 2.91 -12.71
CA THR A 301 7.34 2.58 -12.07
C THR A 301 7.55 2.34 -10.59
N TYR A 302 6.66 2.88 -9.77
CA TYR A 302 6.65 2.63 -8.33
C TYR A 302 5.79 1.41 -8.04
N HIS A 303 6.36 0.45 -7.34
CA HIS A 303 5.73 -0.82 -6.98
C HIS A 303 5.58 -0.91 -5.46
N PRO A 304 4.41 -1.28 -4.93
CA PRO A 304 4.23 -1.47 -3.49
C PRO A 304 5.17 -2.56 -2.97
N PHE A 305 5.75 -2.32 -1.79
CA PHE A 305 6.69 -3.25 -1.17
C PHE A 305 6.32 -3.55 0.28
N LEU A 306 5.92 -4.80 0.50
CA LEU A 306 5.63 -5.34 1.83
C LEU A 306 6.94 -5.68 2.55
N ALA A 307 7.48 -4.69 3.27
CA ALA A 307 8.67 -4.86 4.06
C ALA A 307 8.45 -5.83 5.23
N ALA A 308 9.44 -6.64 5.58
CA ALA A 308 9.33 -7.57 6.69
C ALA A 308 8.94 -6.86 8.00
N ALA A 309 9.61 -5.76 8.32
CA ALA A 309 9.35 -5.04 9.57
C ALA A 309 8.02 -4.26 9.58
N ALA A 310 7.16 -4.39 8.55
CA ALA A 310 5.87 -3.74 8.55
C ALA A 310 5.00 -4.25 9.72
N PRO A 311 4.38 -3.36 10.50
CA PRO A 311 3.44 -3.78 11.52
C PRO A 311 2.26 -4.50 10.88
N ALA A 312 1.69 -5.47 11.59
CA ALA A 312 0.47 -6.14 11.15
C ALA A 312 -0.64 -5.09 10.96
N ALA A 313 -1.27 -5.07 9.79
CA ALA A 313 -2.41 -4.20 9.55
C ALA A 313 -3.66 -4.76 10.25
N ALA A 314 -4.61 -3.89 10.59
CA ALA A 314 -5.94 -4.33 10.99
C ALA A 314 -6.59 -5.12 9.85
N PRO A 315 -7.42 -6.15 10.11
CA PRO A 315 -8.09 -6.89 9.03
C PRO A 315 -8.94 -5.97 8.12
N PRO A 316 -9.10 -6.29 6.82
CA PRO A 316 -10.03 -5.58 5.95
C PRO A 316 -11.48 -5.73 6.43
N ASP A 317 -12.23 -4.63 6.41
CA ASP A 317 -13.62 -4.58 6.84
C ASP A 317 -14.60 -4.97 5.72
N THR A 318 -14.16 -4.89 4.46
CA THR A 318 -14.99 -5.15 3.27
C THR A 318 -14.28 -6.03 2.24
N ALA A 319 -15.05 -6.63 1.33
CA ALA A 319 -14.50 -7.38 0.20
C ALA A 319 -13.68 -6.49 -0.74
N ASP A 320 -14.15 -5.27 -1.01
CA ASP A 320 -13.43 -4.30 -1.85
C ASP A 320 -12.10 -3.89 -1.23
N GLU A 321 -12.06 -3.72 0.10
CA GLU A 321 -10.81 -3.46 0.81
C GLU A 321 -9.88 -4.67 0.76
N ALA A 322 -10.39 -5.89 0.94
CA ALA A 322 -9.59 -7.10 0.79
C ALA A 322 -8.97 -7.19 -0.62
N LEU A 323 -9.73 -6.83 -1.67
CA LEU A 323 -9.24 -6.80 -3.05
C LEU A 323 -8.18 -5.72 -3.29
N ARG A 324 -8.37 -4.50 -2.78
CA ARG A 324 -7.35 -3.45 -2.87
C ARG A 324 -6.05 -3.90 -2.19
N ARG A 325 -6.16 -4.54 -1.02
CA ARG A 325 -5.00 -4.98 -0.25
C ARG A 325 -4.24 -6.17 -0.86
N ILE A 326 -4.89 -7.02 -1.67
CA ILE A 326 -4.15 -8.06 -2.40
C ILE A 326 -3.28 -7.49 -3.51
N GLU A 327 -3.50 -6.26 -3.99
CA GLU A 327 -2.69 -5.64 -5.07
C GLU A 327 -1.20 -5.64 -4.71
N ALA A 328 -0.84 -5.36 -3.45
CA ALA A 328 0.53 -5.43 -2.98
C ALA A 328 1.09 -6.85 -2.86
N LEU A 329 0.24 -7.85 -2.64
CA LEU A 329 0.63 -9.26 -2.61
C LEU A 329 0.89 -9.81 -4.01
N VAL A 330 0.22 -9.25 -5.02
CA VAL A 330 0.20 -9.77 -6.40
C VAL A 330 0.84 -8.83 -7.42
N ASP A 331 1.50 -7.78 -6.96
CA ASP A 331 2.24 -6.84 -7.81
C ASP A 331 3.15 -7.59 -8.77
N ALA A 332 3.12 -7.20 -10.05
CA ALA A 332 3.77 -7.96 -11.12
C ALA A 332 5.30 -8.04 -10.99
N GLU A 333 5.93 -7.09 -10.31
CA GLU A 333 7.39 -7.04 -10.13
C GLU A 333 7.80 -7.56 -8.76
N LEU A 334 7.07 -7.17 -7.71
CA LEU A 334 7.45 -7.34 -6.32
C LEU A 334 6.43 -8.11 -5.49
N GLY A 335 5.31 -8.56 -6.04
CA GLY A 335 4.34 -9.40 -5.33
C GLY A 335 4.95 -10.74 -4.94
N PRO A 336 4.79 -11.22 -3.70
CA PRO A 336 5.15 -12.59 -3.32
C PRO A 336 4.24 -13.67 -3.93
N LEU A 337 3.10 -13.27 -4.51
CA LEU A 337 2.11 -14.14 -5.16
C LEU A 337 1.94 -13.70 -6.62
N ALA A 338 1.37 -14.59 -7.44
CA ALA A 338 1.13 -14.29 -8.85
C ALA A 338 -0.18 -13.51 -9.00
N GLU A 339 -0.26 -12.65 -10.01
CA GLU A 339 -1.48 -11.92 -10.33
C GLU A 339 -2.64 -12.88 -10.66
N PRO A 340 -3.78 -12.79 -9.96
CA PRO A 340 -4.96 -13.58 -10.27
C PRO A 340 -5.65 -13.02 -11.52
N VAL A 341 -5.42 -13.67 -12.66
CA VAL A 341 -6.01 -13.25 -13.94
C VAL A 341 -7.16 -14.16 -14.35
N ALA A 342 -8.26 -13.56 -14.78
CA ALA A 342 -9.33 -14.29 -15.46
C ALA A 342 -8.84 -14.79 -16.84
N GLY A 343 -8.14 -13.93 -17.58
CA GLY A 343 -7.60 -14.24 -18.91
C GLY A 343 -8.66 -14.81 -19.85
N SER A 344 -8.37 -15.98 -20.42
CA SER A 344 -9.31 -16.72 -21.30
C SER A 344 -10.24 -17.67 -20.54
N LEU A 345 -10.23 -17.67 -19.20
CA LEU A 345 -11.09 -18.57 -18.43
C LEU A 345 -12.55 -18.15 -18.55
N PRO A 346 -13.49 -19.11 -18.70
CA PRO A 346 -14.90 -18.78 -18.74
C PRO A 346 -15.35 -18.10 -17.45
N GLN A 347 -16.21 -17.09 -17.56
CA GLN A 347 -16.76 -16.31 -16.44
C GLN A 347 -18.21 -16.69 -16.10
N VAL A 348 -18.77 -17.68 -16.80
CA VAL A 348 -20.14 -18.16 -16.60
C VAL A 348 -20.23 -19.68 -16.79
N PRO A 349 -21.13 -20.35 -16.03
CA PRO A 349 -22.01 -19.81 -14.99
C PRO A 349 -21.30 -19.44 -13.68
N ALA A 350 -20.14 -20.02 -13.37
CA ALA A 350 -19.27 -19.56 -12.27
C ALA A 350 -18.16 -18.67 -12.84
N ALA A 351 -17.61 -17.77 -12.03
CA ALA A 351 -16.44 -17.01 -12.42
C ALA A 351 -15.15 -17.75 -12.01
N LEU A 352 -14.12 -17.65 -12.84
CA LEU A 352 -12.83 -18.32 -12.65
C LEU A 352 -11.68 -17.31 -12.79
N ALA A 353 -10.66 -17.48 -11.96
CA ALA A 353 -9.37 -16.80 -12.09
C ALA A 353 -8.24 -17.80 -11.80
N ALA A 354 -7.04 -17.53 -12.31
CA ALA A 354 -5.88 -18.36 -12.01
C ALA A 354 -4.70 -17.51 -11.55
N ALA A 355 -3.98 -18.01 -10.55
CA ALA A 355 -2.72 -17.46 -10.05
C ALA A 355 -1.70 -18.60 -9.95
N ASP A 356 -0.65 -18.56 -10.78
CA ASP A 356 0.40 -19.59 -10.84
C ASP A 356 -0.14 -21.04 -10.96
N GLY A 357 -1.09 -21.24 -11.88
CA GLY A 357 -1.74 -22.53 -12.10
C GLY A 357 -2.81 -22.92 -11.07
N VAL A 358 -2.92 -22.20 -9.94
CA VAL A 358 -3.98 -22.39 -8.95
C VAL A 358 -5.25 -21.70 -9.44
N VAL A 359 -6.32 -22.47 -9.66
CA VAL A 359 -7.62 -21.95 -10.09
C VAL A 359 -8.48 -21.60 -8.88
N GLY A 360 -8.87 -20.32 -8.82
CA GLY A 360 -9.89 -19.81 -7.91
C GLY A 360 -11.27 -19.76 -8.56
N MET A 361 -12.30 -19.90 -7.72
CA MET A 361 -13.69 -20.02 -8.16
C MET A 361 -14.59 -19.11 -7.33
N GLY A 362 -15.57 -18.48 -7.98
CA GLY A 362 -16.51 -17.60 -7.29
C GLY A 362 -17.78 -17.33 -8.07
N ALA A 363 -18.74 -16.66 -7.43
CA ALA A 363 -19.94 -16.16 -8.12
C ALA A 363 -19.68 -14.88 -8.92
N SER A 364 -18.58 -14.18 -8.63
CA SER A 364 -18.06 -13.01 -9.35
C SER A 364 -16.59 -13.21 -9.68
N THR A 365 -16.09 -12.50 -10.69
CA THR A 365 -14.67 -12.54 -11.09
C THR A 365 -13.75 -12.19 -9.93
N ASP A 366 -14.12 -11.21 -9.13
CA ASP A 366 -13.32 -10.77 -8.01
C ASP A 366 -13.33 -11.76 -6.82
N ALA A 367 -14.45 -12.44 -6.56
CA ALA A 367 -14.47 -13.56 -5.62
C ALA A 367 -13.55 -14.70 -6.09
N ALA A 368 -13.54 -14.99 -7.40
CA ALA A 368 -12.65 -15.98 -7.98
C ALA A 368 -11.17 -15.57 -7.88
N ARG A 369 -10.87 -14.27 -8.06
CA ARG A 369 -9.52 -13.72 -7.87
C ARG A 369 -9.04 -13.86 -6.44
N LEU A 370 -9.88 -13.49 -5.48
CA LEU A 370 -9.55 -13.62 -4.05
C LEU A 370 -9.31 -15.09 -3.68
N ASP A 371 -10.20 -16.00 -4.09
CA ASP A 371 -10.03 -17.44 -3.85
C ASP A 371 -8.74 -17.99 -4.48
N ALA A 372 -8.37 -17.55 -5.70
CA ALA A 372 -7.12 -17.94 -6.35
C ALA A 372 -5.89 -17.52 -5.53
N VAL A 373 -5.86 -16.27 -5.04
CA VAL A 373 -4.76 -15.73 -4.23
C VAL A 373 -4.64 -16.45 -2.89
N LEU A 374 -5.75 -16.67 -2.19
CA LEU A 374 -5.74 -17.37 -0.90
C LEU A 374 -5.24 -18.81 -1.03
N ARG A 375 -5.68 -19.54 -2.08
CA ARG A 375 -5.22 -20.91 -2.35
C ARG A 375 -3.77 -20.96 -2.81
N GLN A 376 -3.33 -20.00 -3.61
CA GLN A 376 -1.92 -19.89 -3.98
C GLN A 376 -1.07 -19.65 -2.73
N ALA A 377 -1.52 -18.77 -1.84
CA ALA A 377 -0.82 -18.50 -0.58
C ALA A 377 -0.71 -19.75 0.29
N GLU A 378 -1.79 -20.52 0.44
CA GLU A 378 -1.79 -21.81 1.15
C GLU A 378 -0.80 -22.80 0.52
N THR A 379 -0.73 -22.86 -0.81
CA THR A 379 0.18 -23.75 -1.55
C THR A 379 1.65 -23.38 -1.30
N VAL A 380 1.98 -22.09 -1.34
CA VAL A 380 3.33 -21.58 -1.06
C VAL A 380 3.71 -21.79 0.41
N LEU A 381 2.78 -21.58 1.34
CA LEU A 381 3.00 -21.81 2.77
C LEU A 381 3.23 -23.29 3.09
N ALA A 382 2.51 -24.18 2.41
CA ALA A 382 2.66 -25.63 2.58
C ALA A 382 4.07 -26.08 2.16
N GLY A 383 4.66 -25.53 1.10
CA GLY A 383 6.09 -25.69 0.79
C GLY A 383 6.62 -27.14 0.67
N GLY A 384 5.75 -28.14 0.51
CA GLY A 384 6.07 -29.57 0.54
C GLY A 384 6.04 -30.21 1.94
N ASP A 385 5.71 -29.46 2.98
CA ASP A 385 5.59 -29.87 4.37
C ASP A 385 4.23 -30.57 4.63
N ALA A 386 4.18 -31.49 5.59
CA ALA A 386 2.95 -32.23 5.93
C ALA A 386 1.90 -31.40 6.69
N GLY A 387 2.18 -30.11 6.93
CA GLY A 387 1.29 -29.21 7.66
C GLY A 387 0.18 -28.66 6.77
N HIS A 388 -1.02 -28.55 7.34
CA HIS A 388 -2.14 -27.92 6.63
C HIS A 388 -2.28 -26.45 7.04
N PHE A 389 -2.47 -25.59 6.03
CA PHE A 389 -2.59 -24.15 6.20
C PHE A 389 -3.93 -23.64 5.67
N ALA A 390 -4.47 -22.61 6.33
CA ALA A 390 -5.64 -21.88 5.90
C ALA A 390 -5.29 -20.38 5.92
N VAL A 391 -5.50 -19.72 4.80
CA VAL A 391 -5.31 -18.27 4.68
C VAL A 391 -6.68 -17.64 4.50
N GLY A 392 -6.99 -16.67 5.35
CA GLY A 392 -8.23 -15.92 5.28
C GLY A 392 -7.97 -14.43 5.41
N VAL A 393 -8.86 -13.62 4.83
CA VAL A 393 -8.78 -12.16 4.93
C VAL A 393 -8.87 -11.64 6.36
N HIS A 394 -9.41 -12.43 7.30
CA HIS A 394 -9.44 -12.13 8.73
C HIS A 394 -9.44 -13.43 9.55
N ASP A 395 -9.27 -13.33 10.87
CA ASP A 395 -9.21 -14.48 11.78
C ASP A 395 -10.40 -15.42 11.64
N ARG A 396 -11.62 -14.86 11.61
CA ARG A 396 -12.86 -15.64 11.45
C ARG A 396 -12.86 -16.46 10.15
N HIS A 397 -12.28 -15.94 9.06
CA HIS A 397 -12.24 -16.62 7.76
C HIS A 397 -11.20 -17.74 7.77
N ALA A 398 -9.98 -17.45 8.22
CA ALA A 398 -8.91 -18.43 8.28
C ALA A 398 -9.26 -19.60 9.23
N HIS A 399 -9.80 -19.29 10.40
CA HIS A 399 -10.22 -20.29 11.37
C HIS A 399 -11.42 -21.11 10.90
N GLY A 400 -12.45 -20.44 10.34
CA GLY A 400 -13.62 -21.10 9.77
C GLY A 400 -13.26 -22.07 8.63
N THR A 401 -12.28 -21.71 7.80
CA THR A 401 -11.76 -22.58 6.73
C THR A 401 -11.05 -23.81 7.31
N ALA A 402 -10.18 -23.61 8.31
CA ALA A 402 -9.48 -24.70 8.98
C ALA A 402 -10.45 -25.70 9.64
N LEU A 403 -11.46 -25.21 10.37
CA LEU A 403 -12.46 -26.05 11.03
C LEU A 403 -13.29 -26.88 10.03
N ARG A 404 -13.67 -26.30 8.88
CA ARG A 404 -14.39 -27.02 7.83
C ARG A 404 -13.55 -28.14 7.21
N ARG A 405 -12.25 -27.89 6.97
CA ARG A 405 -11.31 -28.90 6.45
C ARG A 405 -11.06 -30.01 7.47
N LEU A 406 -10.95 -29.69 8.76
CA LEU A 406 -10.87 -30.68 9.83
C LEU A 406 -12.13 -31.54 9.93
N ALA A 407 -13.31 -30.94 9.81
CA ALA A 407 -14.58 -31.67 9.82
C ALA A 407 -14.73 -32.60 8.60
N ASP A 408 -14.32 -32.15 7.41
CA ASP A 408 -14.29 -32.97 6.19
C ASP A 408 -13.32 -34.15 6.31
N ALA A 409 -12.09 -33.91 6.79
CA ALA A 409 -11.09 -34.96 7.00
C ALA A 409 -11.56 -36.03 8.01
N ALA A 410 -12.39 -35.64 8.99
CA ALA A 410 -12.93 -36.52 10.01
C ALA A 410 -14.31 -37.10 9.67
N ILE A 411 -14.85 -36.87 8.46
CA ILE A 411 -16.26 -37.15 8.16
C ILE A 411 -16.68 -38.60 8.41
N GLU A 412 -15.79 -39.56 8.16
CA GLU A 412 -16.04 -40.99 8.35
C GLU A 412 -15.99 -41.43 9.83
N GLU A 413 -15.39 -40.63 10.71
CA GLU A 413 -15.38 -40.86 12.17
C GLU A 413 -16.57 -40.22 12.89
N LEU A 414 -17.27 -39.30 12.22
CA LEU A 414 -18.36 -38.55 12.81
C LEU A 414 -19.67 -39.34 12.77
N ALA A 415 -20.41 -39.31 13.89
CA ALA A 415 -21.80 -39.72 13.89
C ALA A 415 -22.61 -38.67 13.11
N THR A 416 -23.14 -39.04 11.94
CA THR A 416 -23.88 -38.13 11.07
C THR A 416 -25.29 -38.64 10.81
N THR A 417 -26.21 -37.70 10.56
CA THR A 417 -27.59 -38.01 10.15
C THR A 417 -27.81 -37.58 8.70
N PRO A 418 -28.30 -38.46 7.80
CA PRO A 418 -28.67 -38.06 6.46
C PRO A 418 -29.73 -36.94 6.47
N VAL A 419 -29.58 -35.98 5.57
CA VAL A 419 -30.54 -34.89 5.39
C VAL A 419 -31.37 -35.13 4.13
N ALA A 420 -32.67 -34.88 4.19
CA ALA A 420 -33.59 -35.07 3.08
C ALA A 420 -33.52 -33.91 2.07
N ASP A 421 -33.86 -34.20 0.80
CA ASP A 421 -33.70 -33.24 -0.30
C ASP A 421 -34.65 -32.03 -0.21
N ASP A 422 -35.79 -32.18 0.43
CA ASP A 422 -36.77 -31.10 0.65
C ASP A 422 -36.20 -29.94 1.50
N GLU A 423 -35.19 -30.20 2.33
CA GLU A 423 -34.54 -29.17 3.16
C GLU A 423 -33.70 -28.16 2.36
N TRP A 424 -33.26 -28.49 1.14
CA TRP A 424 -32.41 -27.61 0.34
C TRP A 424 -32.96 -27.30 -1.06
N THR A 425 -33.82 -28.15 -1.61
CA THR A 425 -34.38 -27.97 -2.96
C THR A 425 -35.26 -26.73 -3.10
N GLY A 426 -35.72 -26.13 -2.01
CA GLY A 426 -36.43 -24.84 -2.01
C GLY A 426 -35.52 -23.61 -2.21
N SER A 427 -34.20 -23.74 -1.99
CA SER A 427 -33.26 -22.62 -2.05
C SER A 427 -32.93 -22.19 -3.48
N PRO A 428 -33.12 -20.90 -3.85
CA PRO A 428 -32.75 -20.40 -5.18
C PRO A 428 -31.27 -20.62 -5.53
N ALA A 429 -30.35 -20.33 -4.60
CA ALA A 429 -28.91 -20.53 -4.79
C ALA A 429 -28.57 -22.01 -5.05
N ALA A 430 -29.03 -22.91 -4.17
CA ALA A 430 -28.73 -24.33 -4.30
C ALA A 430 -29.29 -24.89 -5.62
N ARG A 431 -30.54 -24.52 -5.97
CA ARG A 431 -31.15 -24.91 -7.25
C ARG A 431 -30.40 -24.37 -8.46
N ARG A 432 -29.93 -23.12 -8.44
CA ARG A 432 -29.20 -22.51 -9.55
C ARG A 432 -27.94 -23.31 -9.84
N TRP A 433 -27.11 -23.53 -8.83
CA TRP A 433 -25.82 -24.20 -9.00
C TRP A 433 -26.00 -25.68 -9.31
N TRP A 434 -26.97 -26.35 -8.69
CA TRP A 434 -27.33 -27.72 -9.04
C TRP A 434 -27.77 -27.88 -10.49
N LYS A 435 -28.61 -26.95 -11.00
CA LYS A 435 -29.02 -26.93 -12.41
C LYS A 435 -27.86 -26.63 -13.35
N ALA A 436 -26.95 -25.73 -12.98
CA ALA A 436 -25.76 -25.47 -13.78
C ALA A 436 -24.93 -26.75 -13.92
N LEU A 437 -24.65 -27.46 -12.82
CA LEU A 437 -23.89 -28.70 -12.85
C LEU A 437 -24.56 -29.79 -13.71
N THR A 438 -25.83 -30.07 -13.44
CA THR A 438 -26.54 -31.23 -14.01
C THR A 438 -27.11 -30.97 -15.41
N LEU A 439 -27.60 -29.76 -15.70
CA LEU A 439 -28.25 -29.44 -16.98
C LEU A 439 -27.31 -28.74 -17.95
N ARG A 440 -26.49 -27.79 -17.49
CA ARG A 440 -25.59 -27.02 -18.38
C ARG A 440 -24.33 -27.80 -18.72
N PHE A 441 -23.69 -28.42 -17.74
CA PHE A 441 -22.49 -29.25 -17.93
C PHE A 441 -22.81 -30.74 -18.14
N GLY A 442 -24.09 -31.14 -18.03
CA GLY A 442 -24.51 -32.52 -18.25
C GLY A 442 -23.88 -33.53 -17.30
N GLN A 443 -23.39 -33.08 -16.13
CA GLN A 443 -22.67 -33.97 -15.21
C GLN A 443 -23.66 -34.92 -14.52
N PRO A 444 -23.39 -36.25 -14.51
CA PRO A 444 -24.18 -37.22 -13.74
C PRO A 444 -23.82 -37.11 -12.25
N ALA A 445 -24.20 -36.00 -11.64
CA ALA A 445 -23.81 -35.60 -10.29
C ALA A 445 -24.82 -36.07 -9.24
N TRP A 446 -24.32 -36.55 -8.10
CA TRP A 446 -25.10 -36.89 -6.91
C TRP A 446 -24.67 -36.02 -5.74
N VAL A 447 -25.62 -35.67 -4.86
CA VAL A 447 -25.34 -34.91 -3.64
C VAL A 447 -25.61 -35.78 -2.43
N HIS A 448 -24.66 -35.82 -1.50
CA HIS A 448 -24.80 -36.46 -0.19
C HIS A 448 -24.76 -35.37 0.87
N VAL A 449 -25.83 -35.26 1.65
CA VAL A 449 -25.96 -34.23 2.69
C VAL A 449 -26.09 -34.89 4.06
N ARG A 450 -25.22 -34.49 4.98
CA ARG A 450 -25.06 -35.08 6.31
C ARG A 450 -25.08 -33.97 7.36
N ARG A 451 -25.94 -34.11 8.36
CA ARG A 451 -25.93 -33.24 9.54
C ARG A 451 -24.86 -33.72 10.51
N LEU A 452 -23.89 -32.86 10.82
CA LEU A 452 -22.81 -33.09 11.78
C LEU A 452 -23.21 -32.66 13.20
N ALA A 453 -23.91 -31.53 13.28
CA ALA A 453 -24.46 -30.94 14.49
C ALA A 453 -25.70 -30.09 14.14
N PRO A 454 -26.46 -29.56 15.12
CA PRO A 454 -27.62 -28.70 14.82
C PRO A 454 -27.31 -27.53 13.88
N ASP A 455 -26.18 -26.85 14.11
CA ASP A 455 -25.68 -25.72 13.32
C ASP A 455 -24.50 -26.10 12.41
N ALA A 456 -24.36 -27.37 12.00
CA ALA A 456 -23.31 -27.81 11.08
C ALA A 456 -23.79 -28.92 10.13
N VAL A 457 -23.76 -28.63 8.83
CA VAL A 457 -24.17 -29.53 7.75
C VAL A 457 -23.06 -29.66 6.73
N HIS A 458 -22.69 -30.89 6.40
CA HIS A 458 -21.75 -31.23 5.33
C HIS A 458 -22.53 -31.63 4.08
N ALA A 459 -22.15 -31.07 2.94
CA ALA A 459 -22.66 -31.45 1.63
C ALA A 459 -21.49 -31.86 0.73
N GLN A 460 -21.62 -33.01 0.09
CA GLN A 460 -20.63 -33.60 -0.80
C GLN A 460 -21.24 -33.86 -2.16
N ILE A 461 -20.55 -33.50 -3.23
CA ILE A 461 -20.99 -33.74 -4.61
C ILE A 461 -20.02 -34.69 -5.28
N ALA A 462 -20.57 -35.78 -5.81
CA ALA A 462 -19.83 -36.78 -6.56
C ALA A 462 -20.29 -36.80 -8.03
N CYS A 463 -19.35 -36.95 -8.96
CA CYS A 463 -19.59 -37.13 -10.39
C CYS A 463 -18.87 -38.39 -10.85
N GLY A 464 -19.57 -39.34 -11.49
CA GLY A 464 -18.95 -40.58 -11.95
C GLY A 464 -18.35 -41.46 -10.85
N GLY A 465 -18.82 -41.32 -9.60
CA GLY A 465 -18.33 -42.05 -8.44
C GLY A 465 -17.17 -41.37 -7.68
N GLU A 466 -16.62 -40.28 -8.22
CA GLU A 466 -15.58 -39.49 -7.56
C GLU A 466 -16.15 -38.24 -6.93
N VAL A 467 -15.69 -37.91 -5.72
CA VAL A 467 -16.06 -36.66 -5.05
C VAL A 467 -15.35 -35.51 -5.77
N VAL A 468 -16.12 -34.58 -6.32
CA VAL A 468 -15.59 -33.43 -7.05
C VAL A 468 -15.60 -32.15 -6.21
N ALA A 469 -16.52 -32.04 -5.25
CA ALA A 469 -16.61 -30.89 -4.37
C ALA A 469 -17.31 -31.21 -3.04
N TRP A 470 -17.07 -30.38 -2.04
CA TRP A 470 -17.78 -30.41 -0.77
C TRP A 470 -17.86 -29.02 -0.13
N ALA A 471 -18.75 -28.85 0.83
CA ALA A 471 -18.82 -27.68 1.70
C ALA A 471 -19.43 -28.04 3.06
N VAL A 472 -19.12 -27.26 4.08
CA VAL A 472 -19.67 -27.40 5.44
C VAL A 472 -20.22 -26.05 5.88
N GLU A 473 -21.52 -25.96 6.14
CA GLU A 473 -22.19 -24.70 6.50
C GLU A 473 -23.24 -24.88 7.58
N ALA A 474 -23.72 -23.75 8.13
CA ALA A 474 -24.71 -23.76 9.21
C ALA A 474 -26.07 -24.32 8.77
N ARG A 475 -26.46 -24.07 7.51
CA ARG A 475 -27.74 -24.49 6.94
C ARG A 475 -27.54 -25.46 5.77
N THR A 476 -28.45 -26.41 5.63
CA THR A 476 -28.48 -27.40 4.56
C THR A 476 -28.39 -26.76 3.16
N ALA A 477 -29.20 -25.72 2.93
CA ALA A 477 -29.24 -25.00 1.66
C ALA A 477 -27.91 -24.33 1.29
N ASP A 478 -27.20 -23.78 2.28
CA ASP A 478 -25.94 -23.08 2.05
C ASP A 478 -24.83 -24.09 1.74
N ALA A 479 -24.76 -25.20 2.49
CA ALA A 479 -23.80 -26.28 2.26
C ALA A 479 -23.94 -26.84 0.83
N VAL A 480 -25.17 -27.12 0.39
CA VAL A 480 -25.41 -27.61 -0.98
C VAL A 480 -25.07 -26.55 -2.02
N ALA A 481 -25.40 -25.28 -1.79
CA ALA A 481 -25.12 -24.21 -2.73
C ALA A 481 -23.61 -23.98 -2.93
N PHE A 482 -22.80 -23.99 -1.87
CA PHE A 482 -21.35 -23.86 -1.98
C PHE A 482 -20.70 -25.09 -2.61
N ALA A 483 -21.10 -26.30 -2.21
CA ALA A 483 -20.59 -27.52 -2.83
C ALA A 483 -20.94 -27.54 -4.34
N ALA A 484 -22.15 -27.14 -4.71
CA ALA A 484 -22.58 -27.07 -6.11
C ALA A 484 -21.85 -25.99 -6.90
N LEU A 485 -21.62 -24.80 -6.32
CA LEU A 485 -20.82 -23.74 -6.96
C LEU A 485 -19.38 -24.21 -7.20
N ALA A 486 -18.76 -24.85 -6.21
CA ALA A 486 -17.42 -25.43 -6.33
C ALA A 486 -17.36 -26.52 -7.41
N ALA A 487 -18.36 -27.42 -7.46
CA ALA A 487 -18.45 -28.46 -8.49
C ALA A 487 -18.63 -27.87 -9.89
N VAL A 488 -19.45 -26.83 -10.03
CA VAL A 488 -19.66 -26.08 -11.29
C VAL A 488 -18.35 -25.44 -11.75
N GLY A 489 -17.65 -24.72 -10.86
CA GLY A 489 -16.35 -24.13 -11.16
C GLY A 489 -15.33 -25.20 -11.57
N ALA A 490 -15.34 -26.36 -10.91
CA ALA A 490 -14.46 -27.47 -11.23
C ALA A 490 -14.76 -28.09 -12.60
N ALA A 491 -16.03 -28.28 -12.95
CA ALA A 491 -16.42 -28.76 -14.29
C ALA A 491 -16.03 -27.75 -15.38
N GLN A 492 -16.28 -26.46 -15.14
CA GLN A 492 -15.97 -25.38 -16.06
C GLN A 492 -14.45 -25.21 -16.28
N ALA A 493 -13.64 -25.34 -15.22
CA ALA A 493 -12.18 -25.29 -15.32
C ALA A 493 -11.64 -26.45 -16.17
N ARG A 494 -12.17 -27.67 -15.97
CA ARG A 494 -11.79 -28.85 -16.77
C ARG A 494 -12.18 -28.71 -18.24
N GLU A 495 -13.38 -28.20 -18.56
CA GLU A 495 -13.78 -27.91 -19.95
C GLU A 495 -12.87 -26.85 -20.61
N ALA A 496 -12.34 -25.91 -19.82
CA ALA A 496 -11.37 -24.93 -20.27
C ALA A 496 -9.93 -25.47 -20.36
N GLY A 497 -9.74 -26.79 -20.19
CA GLY A 497 -8.42 -27.45 -20.28
C GLY A 497 -7.49 -27.14 -19.11
N ARG A 498 -8.05 -26.78 -17.94
CA ARG A 498 -7.26 -26.56 -16.71
C ARG A 498 -7.26 -27.80 -15.85
N ASP A 499 -6.07 -28.23 -15.45
CA ASP A 499 -5.90 -29.22 -14.40
C ASP A 499 -6.18 -28.59 -13.05
N LEU A 500 -6.98 -29.27 -12.24
CA LEU A 500 -7.16 -28.92 -10.84
C LEU A 500 -6.24 -29.82 -10.01
N PRO A 501 -5.57 -29.29 -8.97
CA PRO A 501 -4.78 -30.13 -8.08
C PRO A 501 -5.65 -31.27 -7.51
N GLY A 502 -5.04 -32.44 -7.29
CA GLY A 502 -5.76 -33.66 -6.94
C GLY A 502 -6.62 -33.50 -5.68
N GLY A 503 -7.88 -33.92 -5.78
CA GLY A 503 -8.85 -33.90 -4.67
C GLY A 503 -10.10 -33.06 -4.96
N PRO A 504 -11.11 -33.13 -4.08
CA PRO A 504 -12.33 -32.36 -4.22
C PRO A 504 -12.13 -30.87 -3.89
N VAL A 505 -12.83 -30.00 -4.62
CA VAL A 505 -12.76 -28.55 -4.42
C VAL A 505 -13.73 -28.11 -3.31
N THR A 506 -13.33 -27.15 -2.49
CA THR A 506 -14.19 -26.59 -1.43
C THR A 506 -14.32 -25.08 -1.55
N LEU A 507 -15.50 -24.56 -1.24
CA LEU A 507 -15.77 -23.14 -1.02
C LEU A 507 -16.44 -23.02 0.34
N SER A 508 -16.27 -21.86 1.00
CA SER A 508 -16.86 -21.63 2.31
C SER A 508 -17.54 -20.27 2.40
N GLY A 509 -18.56 -20.22 3.24
CA GLY A 509 -19.21 -18.98 3.66
C GLY A 509 -18.45 -18.18 4.71
N ALA A 510 -17.27 -18.66 5.14
CA ALA A 510 -16.42 -17.94 6.11
C ALA A 510 -15.73 -16.71 5.50
N ALA A 511 -15.71 -16.61 4.17
CA ALA A 511 -15.26 -15.42 3.45
C ALA A 511 -16.19 -14.23 3.76
N PRO A 512 -15.68 -12.99 3.79
CA PRO A 512 -16.50 -11.80 4.03
C PRO A 512 -17.65 -11.75 3.03
N ALA A 513 -18.81 -11.31 3.50
CA ALA A 513 -20.01 -11.22 2.69
C ALA A 513 -19.73 -10.33 1.46
N TRP A 514 -19.76 -10.96 0.28
CA TRP A 514 -19.65 -10.28 -1.00
C TRP A 514 -20.93 -9.48 -1.25
N ARG A 515 -20.88 -8.18 -0.94
CA ARG A 515 -21.94 -7.20 -1.27
C ARG A 515 -21.34 -6.19 -2.25
N PRO A 516 -21.66 -6.25 -3.54
CA PRO A 516 -21.23 -5.23 -4.49
C PRO A 516 -21.67 -3.84 -4.01
N ALA A 517 -20.76 -2.87 -3.97
CA ALA A 517 -21.10 -1.51 -3.59
C ALA A 517 -22.10 -0.90 -4.59
N GLY A 518 -23.20 -0.34 -4.10
CA GLY A 518 -24.17 0.39 -4.92
C GLY A 518 -25.16 -0.45 -5.73
N GLU A 519 -25.13 -1.79 -5.63
CA GLU A 519 -26.25 -2.60 -6.11
C GLU A 519 -27.36 -2.58 -5.07
N ASP A 520 -28.44 -1.84 -5.35
CA ASP A 520 -29.72 -2.06 -4.72
C ASP A 520 -30.09 -3.51 -4.95
N VAL A 521 -29.98 -4.33 -3.90
CA VAL A 521 -30.37 -5.73 -3.97
C VAL A 521 -31.86 -5.75 -4.21
N THR A 522 -32.24 -5.95 -5.46
CA THR A 522 -33.64 -6.13 -5.81
C THR A 522 -34.15 -7.40 -5.13
N PRO A 523 -35.42 -7.46 -4.70
CA PRO A 523 -35.97 -8.65 -4.02
C PRO A 523 -35.85 -9.96 -4.81
N TRP A 524 -35.57 -9.88 -6.12
CA TRP A 524 -35.34 -11.02 -7.00
C TRP A 524 -33.85 -11.30 -7.31
N SER A 525 -32.93 -10.39 -7.00
CA SER A 525 -31.48 -10.63 -7.04
C SER A 525 -30.90 -11.07 -5.70
N ASP A 526 -31.66 -10.91 -4.60
CA ASP A 526 -31.34 -11.44 -3.28
C ASP A 526 -31.04 -12.96 -3.34
N GLY A 527 -29.78 -13.33 -3.16
CA GLY A 527 -29.38 -14.71 -2.86
C GLY A 527 -29.44 -15.71 -4.02
N TRP A 528 -29.47 -15.27 -5.29
CA TRP A 528 -29.43 -16.21 -6.43
C TRP A 528 -28.00 -16.60 -6.82
N HIS A 529 -27.05 -15.68 -6.70
CA HIS A 529 -25.66 -15.87 -7.14
C HIS A 529 -24.75 -16.33 -6.01
N TRP A 530 -25.02 -15.92 -4.77
CA TRP A 530 -24.27 -16.33 -3.59
C TRP A 530 -25.27 -16.64 -2.46
N PRO A 531 -25.02 -17.64 -1.59
CA PRO A 531 -25.88 -17.86 -0.44
C PRO A 531 -25.88 -16.62 0.45
N ALA A 532 -27.04 -15.99 0.65
CA ALA A 532 -27.16 -14.76 1.41
C ALA A 532 -27.20 -15.02 2.94
N GLY A 533 -26.56 -14.15 3.71
CA GLY A 533 -26.63 -14.14 5.18
C GLY A 533 -25.82 -15.24 5.87
N VAL A 534 -24.86 -15.87 5.19
CA VAL A 534 -24.03 -16.95 5.77
C VAL A 534 -23.16 -16.45 6.93
N ASP A 535 -22.75 -15.18 6.84
CA ASP A 535 -22.02 -14.45 7.88
C ASP A 535 -22.74 -14.38 9.23
N GLN A 536 -24.08 -14.44 9.24
CA GLN A 536 -24.91 -14.39 10.45
C GLN A 536 -24.84 -15.69 11.27
N GLY A 537 -24.50 -16.81 10.65
CA GLY A 537 -24.42 -18.13 11.28
C GLY A 537 -23.01 -18.57 11.65
N GLU A 538 -21.98 -17.86 11.18
CA GLU A 538 -20.60 -18.35 11.18
C GLU A 538 -20.05 -18.61 12.60
N ASP A 539 -20.36 -17.77 13.60
CA ASP A 539 -19.87 -18.01 14.98
C ASP A 539 -20.47 -19.27 15.60
N ARG A 540 -21.76 -19.52 15.33
CA ARG A 540 -22.45 -20.74 15.80
C ARG A 540 -21.92 -21.97 15.09
N LEU A 541 -21.68 -21.87 13.78
CA LEU A 541 -21.08 -22.95 13.00
C LEU A 541 -19.67 -23.27 13.51
N GLN A 542 -18.80 -22.28 13.69
CA GLN A 542 -17.44 -22.51 14.19
C GLN A 542 -17.45 -23.15 15.57
N ALA A 543 -18.33 -22.68 16.48
CA ALA A 543 -18.50 -23.31 17.79
C ALA A 543 -18.98 -24.77 17.68
N ALA A 544 -19.92 -25.05 16.78
CA ALA A 544 -20.43 -26.40 16.54
C ALA A 544 -19.34 -27.33 15.96
N LEU A 545 -18.53 -26.84 15.01
CA LEU A 545 -17.43 -27.59 14.41
C LEU A 545 -16.30 -27.85 15.41
N ALA A 546 -15.92 -26.85 16.21
CA ALA A 546 -14.89 -27.00 17.23
C ALA A 546 -15.29 -28.00 18.34
N ALA A 547 -16.59 -28.18 18.58
CA ALA A 547 -17.11 -29.15 19.53
C ALA A 547 -17.15 -30.60 19.00
N LEU A 548 -16.92 -30.84 17.71
CA LEU A 548 -16.91 -32.20 17.15
C LEU A 548 -15.69 -32.98 17.69
N PRO A 549 -15.85 -34.21 18.22
CA PRO A 549 -14.77 -34.88 18.96
C PRO A 549 -13.43 -35.08 18.20
N PRO A 550 -13.41 -35.40 16.89
CA PRO A 550 -12.16 -35.45 16.12
C PRO A 550 -11.55 -34.06 15.93
N VAL A 551 -12.37 -33.04 15.68
CA VAL A 551 -11.93 -31.65 15.48
C VAL A 551 -11.38 -31.05 16.78
N ALA A 552 -12.03 -31.32 17.92
CA ALA A 552 -11.60 -30.88 19.24
C ALA A 552 -10.24 -31.45 19.68
N ARG A 553 -9.79 -32.54 19.06
CA ARG A 553 -8.46 -33.13 19.28
C ARG A 553 -7.38 -32.49 18.41
N ALA A 554 -7.76 -31.89 17.28
CA ALA A 554 -6.84 -31.18 16.43
C ALA A 554 -6.39 -29.88 17.10
N THR A 555 -5.13 -29.51 16.86
CA THR A 555 -4.61 -28.23 17.35
C THR A 555 -4.57 -27.22 16.20
N VAL A 556 -5.18 -26.06 16.41
CA VAL A 556 -5.27 -24.98 15.42
C VAL A 556 -4.49 -23.78 15.96
N TRP A 557 -3.39 -23.44 15.30
CA TRP A 557 -2.50 -22.37 15.72
C TRP A 557 -2.65 -21.14 14.83
N ARG A 558 -2.72 -19.97 15.46
CA ARG A 558 -2.53 -18.70 14.76
C ARG A 558 -1.03 -18.45 14.63
N LEU A 559 -0.53 -18.33 13.41
CA LEU A 559 0.91 -18.15 13.18
C LEU A 559 1.41 -16.73 13.53
N GLY A 560 0.59 -15.86 14.13
CA GLY A 560 1.01 -14.54 14.61
C GLY A 560 1.61 -14.53 16.02
N THR A 561 1.47 -15.62 16.79
CA THR A 561 1.85 -15.70 18.21
C THR A 561 3.06 -16.60 18.50
N LEU A 562 3.59 -17.28 17.48
CA LEU A 562 4.73 -18.17 17.62
C LEU A 562 6.03 -17.45 17.26
N SER A 563 7.07 -17.63 18.09
CA SER A 563 8.40 -17.07 17.81
C SER A 563 9.00 -17.74 16.57
N SER A 564 9.67 -16.96 15.72
CA SER A 564 10.21 -17.35 14.41
C SER A 564 11.19 -18.52 14.39
N ALA A 565 11.50 -19.13 15.54
CA ALA A 565 12.50 -20.19 15.69
C ALA A 565 11.92 -21.61 15.71
N GLU A 566 10.59 -21.79 15.82
CA GLU A 566 9.98 -23.13 15.98
C GLU A 566 9.31 -23.70 14.72
N ASP A 567 9.08 -22.89 13.69
CA ASP A 567 8.44 -23.35 12.46
C ASP A 567 9.50 -23.73 11.44
N GLY A 568 9.60 -25.02 11.09
CA GLY A 568 10.38 -25.55 9.97
C GLY A 568 9.94 -25.06 8.58
N MET A 569 9.33 -23.87 8.50
CA MET A 569 8.93 -23.20 7.29
C MET A 569 10.15 -22.78 6.48
N THR A 570 10.01 -22.85 5.15
CA THR A 570 10.98 -22.28 4.23
C THR A 570 11.05 -20.76 4.41
N GLU A 571 12.18 -20.16 4.02
CA GLU A 571 12.33 -18.70 4.05
C GLU A 571 11.22 -17.99 3.26
N GLN A 572 10.84 -18.54 2.10
CA GLN A 572 9.75 -18.02 1.27
C GLN A 572 8.39 -18.06 1.99
N ALA A 573 8.08 -19.16 2.69
CA ALA A 573 6.84 -19.27 3.45
C ALA A 573 6.80 -18.28 4.63
N ALA A 574 7.93 -18.10 5.32
CA ALA A 574 8.05 -17.13 6.41
C ALA A 574 7.84 -15.69 5.91
N GLN A 575 8.41 -15.35 4.76
CA GLN A 575 8.24 -14.05 4.10
C GLN A 575 6.78 -13.83 3.65
N LEU A 576 6.17 -14.82 3.01
CA LEU A 576 4.77 -14.72 2.59
C LEU A 576 3.84 -14.53 3.78
N ARG A 577 4.05 -15.26 4.88
CA ARG A 577 3.27 -15.06 6.12
C ARG A 577 3.35 -13.62 6.62
N GLN A 578 4.54 -13.03 6.57
CA GLN A 578 4.76 -11.65 6.99
C GLN A 578 4.07 -10.64 6.05
N ALA A 579 4.14 -10.88 4.74
CA ALA A 579 3.43 -10.09 3.74
C ALA A 579 1.90 -10.16 3.94
N LEU A 580 1.35 -11.34 4.19
CA LEU A 580 -0.08 -11.54 4.52
C LEU A 580 -0.47 -10.74 5.77
N SER A 581 0.34 -10.79 6.82
CA SER A 581 0.10 -10.02 8.05
C SER A 581 0.18 -8.50 7.82
N ALA A 582 1.11 -8.04 6.98
CA ALA A 582 1.26 -6.62 6.63
C ALA A 582 0.04 -6.06 5.87
N VAL A 583 -0.74 -6.91 5.21
CA VAL A 583 -2.02 -6.53 4.57
C VAL A 583 -3.26 -6.90 5.42
N GLY A 584 -3.05 -7.40 6.64
CA GLY A 584 -4.11 -7.71 7.61
C GLY A 584 -4.77 -9.07 7.43
N PHE A 585 -4.19 -9.95 6.63
CA PHE A 585 -4.69 -11.31 6.39
C PHE A 585 -4.16 -12.25 7.47
N THR A 586 -4.94 -13.29 7.78
CA THR A 586 -4.63 -14.25 8.82
C THR A 586 -4.22 -15.60 8.23
N VAL A 587 -3.15 -16.16 8.79
CA VAL A 587 -2.71 -17.53 8.51
C VAL A 587 -2.92 -18.40 9.75
N VAL A 588 -3.60 -19.52 9.53
CA VAL A 588 -3.82 -20.58 10.51
C VAL A 588 -3.13 -21.86 10.03
N ARG A 589 -2.47 -22.56 10.96
CA ARG A 589 -1.91 -23.90 10.75
C ARG A 589 -2.69 -24.89 11.61
N TRP A 590 -2.90 -26.12 11.14
CA TRP A 590 -3.40 -27.18 12.00
C TRP A 590 -2.70 -28.52 11.76
N ALA A 591 -2.79 -29.39 12.75
CA ALA A 591 -2.41 -30.80 12.69
C ALA A 591 -3.56 -31.65 13.24
N SER A 592 -3.87 -32.73 12.52
CA SER A 592 -4.86 -33.75 12.88
C SER A 592 -4.29 -34.80 13.82
#